data_AF-A0A0Q8UDD5-F1
#
_entry.id   AF-A0A0Q8UDD5-F1
#
_cell.length_a   1.000
_cell.length_b   1.000
_cell.length_c   1.000
_cell.angle_alpha   90.00
_cell.angle_beta   90.00
_cell.angle_gamma   90.00
#
_symmetry.space_group_name_H-M   'P 1'
#
loop_
_entity.id
_entity.type
_entity.pdbx_description
1 polymer ?
#
loop_
_entity_poly.entity_id
_entity_poly.type
_entity_poly.pdbx_seq_one_letter_code
_entity_poly.pdbx_strand_id
1 'polypeptide(L)'
;MRVRDEVAEFERRWPAPPSHEANVPTFTWSQLERQLADLADSPMKAAMARDLMSGLRKMSQFKPPEMVLREILCTSWALLDEGFQPELDSDFRPEA
;
A
#
# COMPACT_ATOMS: atom_id res chain seq x y z
N MET A 1 -6.73 -16.31 -8.19
CA MET A 1 -7.94 -15.72 -7.58
C MET A 1 -8.30 -14.47 -8.38
N ARG A 2 -9.55 -14.26 -8.79
CA ARG A 2 -9.92 -13.09 -9.60
C ARG A 2 -10.21 -11.93 -8.63
N VAL A 3 -9.78 -10.71 -8.94
CA VAL A 3 -10.00 -9.49 -8.09
C VAL A 3 -11.45 -9.35 -7.60
N ARG A 4 -12.42 -9.82 -8.40
CA ARG A 4 -13.85 -9.82 -8.02
C ARG A 4 -14.17 -10.72 -6.82
N ASP A 5 -13.52 -11.88 -6.72
CA ASP A 5 -13.74 -12.83 -5.63
C ASP A 5 -13.17 -12.25 -4.32
N GLU A 6 -12.02 -11.58 -4.40
CA GLU A 6 -11.40 -10.88 -3.26
C GLU A 6 -12.27 -9.74 -2.74
N VAL A 7 -12.85 -8.94 -3.64
CA VAL A 7 -13.78 -7.86 -3.26
C VAL A 7 -15.02 -8.44 -2.61
N ALA A 8 -15.62 -9.50 -3.18
CA ALA A 8 -16.81 -10.12 -2.60
C ALA A 8 -16.55 -10.70 -1.21
N GLU A 9 -15.39 -11.34 -1.00
CA GLU A 9 -15.00 -11.83 0.31
C GLU A 9 -14.76 -10.68 1.31
N PHE A 10 -14.13 -9.60 0.85
CA PHE A 10 -13.89 -8.41 1.66
C PHE A 10 -15.21 -7.79 2.12
N GLU A 11 -16.14 -7.51 1.20
CA GLU A 11 -17.45 -6.91 1.51
C GLU A 11 -18.31 -7.80 2.42
N ARG A 12 -18.17 -9.13 2.30
CA ARG A 12 -18.84 -10.07 3.21
C ARG A 12 -18.32 -9.95 4.64
N ARG A 13 -17.02 -9.69 4.80
CA ARG A 13 -16.38 -9.54 6.12
C ARG A 13 -16.52 -8.11 6.67
N TRP A 14 -16.55 -7.11 5.81
CA TRP A 14 -16.74 -5.69 6.11
C TRP A 14 -17.90 -5.14 5.28
N PRO A 15 -19.14 -5.28 5.78
CA PRO A 15 -20.29 -4.72 5.10
C PRO A 15 -20.21 -3.19 5.09
N ALA A 16 -20.66 -2.57 4.00
CA ALA A 16 -20.60 -1.13 3.83
C ALA A 16 -21.32 -0.39 4.98
N PRO A 17 -20.70 0.66 5.56
CA PRO A 17 -21.32 1.44 6.62
C PRO A 17 -22.51 2.26 6.10
N PRO A 18 -23.38 2.76 6.99
CA PRO A 18 -24.51 3.62 6.62
C PRO A 18 -24.05 4.85 5.84
N SER A 19 -24.81 5.23 4.80
CA SER A 19 -24.43 6.28 3.82
C SER A 19 -24.38 7.72 4.36
N HIS A 20 -24.63 7.93 5.65
CA HIS A 20 -24.75 9.26 6.27
C HIS A 20 -23.53 9.68 7.11
N GLU A 21 -22.47 8.88 7.09
CA GLU A 21 -21.25 9.18 7.84
C GLU A 21 -20.41 10.26 7.15
N ALA A 22 -19.74 11.08 7.96
CA ALA A 22 -18.81 12.07 7.46
C ALA A 22 -17.56 11.39 6.89
N ASN A 23 -17.14 11.81 5.70
CA ASN A 23 -15.91 11.32 5.10
C ASN A 23 -14.68 11.82 5.87
N VAL A 24 -13.64 10.98 5.92
CA VAL A 24 -12.29 11.44 6.25
C VAL A 24 -11.81 12.48 5.22
N PRO A 25 -10.88 13.38 5.58
CA PRO A 25 -10.30 14.33 4.63
C PRO A 25 -9.77 13.65 3.37
N THR A 26 -10.09 14.22 2.21
CA THR A 26 -9.62 13.71 0.93
C THR A 26 -8.24 14.26 0.61
N PHE A 27 -7.38 13.39 0.08
CA PHE A 27 -6.05 13.74 -0.40
C PHE A 27 -5.78 12.99 -1.71
N THR A 28 -4.84 13.52 -2.50
CA THR A 28 -4.43 12.95 -3.79
C THR A 28 -3.42 11.81 -3.58
N TRP A 29 -3.30 10.93 -4.59
CA TRP A 29 -2.26 9.89 -4.61
C TRP A 29 -0.85 10.46 -4.42
N SER A 30 -0.57 11.61 -5.02
CA SER A 30 0.72 12.29 -4.86
C SER A 30 0.95 12.83 -3.45
N GLN A 31 -0.11 13.27 -2.76
CA GLN A 31 0.00 13.65 -1.35
C GLN A 31 0.32 12.43 -0.48
N LEU A 32 -0.36 11.31 -0.69
CA LEU A 32 -0.10 10.06 0.04
C LEU A 32 1.34 9.55 -0.18
N GLU A 33 1.76 9.45 -1.44
CA GLU A 33 3.10 8.98 -1.82
C GLU A 33 4.20 9.81 -1.15
N ARG A 34 4.05 11.14 -1.14
CA ARG A 34 5.02 12.04 -0.47
C ARG A 34 5.09 11.78 1.02
N GLN A 35 3.96 11.58 1.71
CA GLN A 35 3.97 11.33 3.15
C GLN A 35 4.57 9.96 3.48
N LEU A 36 4.30 8.92 2.69
CA LEU A 36 4.90 7.60 2.91
C LEU A 36 6.40 7.57 2.62
N ALA A 37 6.84 8.28 1.58
CA ALA A 37 8.27 8.39 1.28
C ALA A 37 9.03 9.19 2.33
N ASP A 38 8.40 10.20 2.94
CA ASP A 38 8.96 11.02 4.02
C ASP A 38 9.04 10.26 5.36
N LEU A 39 8.04 9.41 5.62
CA LEU A 39 8.01 8.54 6.80
C LEU A 39 9.02 7.38 6.75
N ALA A 40 9.50 7.01 5.56
CA ALA A 40 10.44 5.93 5.40
C ALA A 40 11.80 6.27 6.05
N ASP A 41 12.32 5.34 6.86
CA ASP A 41 13.59 5.50 7.61
C ASP A 41 14.86 5.50 6.74
N SER A 42 14.73 5.18 5.45
CA SER A 42 15.85 5.00 4.54
C SER A 42 15.49 5.37 3.09
N PRO A 43 16.48 5.81 2.29
CA PRO A 43 16.26 6.11 0.87
C PRO A 43 15.74 4.91 0.07
N MET A 44 16.13 3.69 0.44
CA MET A 44 15.66 2.45 -0.18
C MET A 44 14.16 2.27 0.04
N LYS A 45 13.70 2.32 1.29
CA LYS A 45 12.27 2.21 1.61
C LYS A 45 11.47 3.37 1.02
N ALA A 46 12.03 4.58 0.94
CA ALA A 46 11.40 5.70 0.27
C ALA A 46 11.20 5.47 -1.24
N ALA A 47 12.14 4.80 -1.91
CA ALA A 47 11.97 4.38 -3.31
C ALA A 47 10.89 3.29 -3.43
N MET A 48 10.93 2.28 -2.57
CA MET A 48 9.92 1.21 -2.53
C MET A 48 8.51 1.77 -2.30
N ALA A 49 8.34 2.77 -1.44
CA ALA A 49 7.07 3.42 -1.18
C ALA A 49 6.44 3.98 -2.48
N ARG A 50 7.24 4.58 -3.37
CA ARG A 50 6.76 5.11 -4.65
C ARG A 50 6.29 4.00 -5.59
N ASP A 51 7.05 2.92 -5.69
CA ASP A 51 6.70 1.78 -6.55
C ASP A 51 5.44 1.07 -6.06
N LEU A 52 5.34 0.85 -4.73
CA LEU A 52 4.16 0.24 -4.11
C LEU A 52 2.91 1.11 -4.30
N MET A 53 3.02 2.44 -4.10
CA MET A 53 1.89 3.36 -4.33
C MET A 53 1.46 3.41 -5.80
N SER A 54 2.40 3.33 -6.73
CA SER A 54 2.10 3.23 -8.16
C SER A 54 1.29 1.96 -8.49
N GLY A 55 1.68 0.81 -7.92
CA GLY A 55 0.94 -0.45 -8.05
C GLY A 55 -0.46 -0.38 -7.43
N LEU A 56 -0.54 0.11 -6.18
CA LEU A 56 -1.79 0.23 -5.44
C LEU A 56 -2.78 1.17 -6.13
N ARG A 57 -2.32 2.32 -6.64
CA ARG A 57 -3.13 3.25 -7.44
C ARG A 57 -3.76 2.61 -8.68
N LYS A 58 -3.04 1.71 -9.36
CA LYS A 58 -3.58 1.00 -10.54
C LYS A 58 -4.68 0.02 -10.15
N MET A 59 -4.54 -0.62 -9.00
CA MET A 59 -5.49 -1.60 -8.48
C MET A 59 -6.70 -0.98 -7.79
N SER A 60 -6.56 0.22 -7.22
CA SER A 60 -7.59 0.85 -6.40
C SER A 60 -8.90 1.08 -7.15
N GLN A 61 -8.86 1.27 -8.47
CA GLN A 61 -10.06 1.45 -9.29
C GLN A 61 -10.98 0.22 -9.32
N PHE A 62 -10.46 -0.95 -8.93
CA PHE A 62 -11.19 -2.22 -8.93
C PHE A 62 -11.55 -2.70 -7.52
N LYS A 63 -11.30 -1.88 -6.48
CA LYS A 63 -11.44 -2.27 -5.07
C LYS A 63 -12.28 -1.24 -4.31
N PRO A 64 -13.04 -1.65 -3.28
CA PRO A 64 -13.76 -0.71 -2.43
C PRO A 64 -12.78 0.17 -1.63
N PRO A 65 -13.15 1.41 -1.28
CA PRO A 65 -12.25 2.34 -0.59
C PRO A 65 -11.64 1.80 0.71
N GLU A 66 -12.41 1.06 1.50
CA GLU A 66 -11.92 0.48 2.76
C GLU A 66 -10.86 -0.61 2.54
N MET A 67 -10.97 -1.40 1.45
CA MET A 67 -9.94 -2.36 1.06
C MET A 67 -8.65 -1.66 0.63
N VAL A 68 -8.78 -0.58 -0.15
CA VAL A 68 -7.64 0.28 -0.55
C VAL A 68 -6.97 0.90 0.68
N LEU A 69 -7.75 1.40 1.63
CA LEU A 69 -7.25 1.91 2.92
C LEU A 69 -6.46 0.83 3.67
N ARG A 70 -6.98 -0.39 3.75
CA ARG A 70 -6.29 -1.50 4.40
C ARG A 70 -4.94 -1.81 3.75
N GLU A 71 -4.87 -1.81 2.41
CA GLU A 71 -3.62 -2.03 1.69
C GLU A 71 -2.59 -0.92 1.95
N ILE A 72 -3.04 0.34 2.04
CA ILE A 72 -2.20 1.48 2.41
C ILE A 72 -1.65 1.30 3.82
N LEU A 73 -2.49 0.90 4.78
CA LEU A 73 -2.08 0.68 6.18
C LEU A 73 -1.05 -0.47 6.28
N CYS A 74 -1.28 -1.58 5.59
CA CYS A 74 -0.32 -2.69 5.54
C CYS A 74 1.03 -2.26 4.91
N THR A 75 0.98 -1.48 3.83
CA THR A 75 2.19 -0.95 3.19
C THR A 75 2.95 -0.01 4.12
N SER A 76 2.24 0.88 4.82
CA SER A 76 2.82 1.81 5.78
C SER A 76 3.52 1.08 6.91
N TRP A 77 2.89 0.02 7.44
CA TRP A 77 3.48 -0.82 8.48
C TRP A 77 4.80 -1.47 8.00
N ALA A 78 4.82 -2.03 6.78
CA ALA A 78 6.04 -2.63 6.23
C ALA A 78 7.16 -1.61 5.98
N LEU A 79 6.82 -0.37 5.58
CA LEU A 79 7.80 0.70 5.39
C LEU A 79 8.40 1.20 6.71
N LEU A 80 7.61 1.21 7.77
CA LEU A 80 8.00 1.70 9.10
C LEU A 80 8.68 0.63 9.97
N ASP A 81 8.62 -0.63 9.60
CA ASP A 81 9.28 -1.71 10.34
C ASP A 81 10.80 -1.67 10.14
N GLU A 82 11.53 -1.29 11.20
CA GLU A 82 13.01 -1.25 11.21
C GLU A 82 13.65 -2.62 10.97
N GLY A 83 12.94 -3.71 11.29
CA GLY A 83 13.39 -5.09 11.05
C GLY A 83 13.21 -5.57 9.62
N PHE A 84 12.45 -4.83 8.80
CA PHE A 84 12.21 -5.19 7.40
C PHE A 84 13.43 -4.84 6.54
N GLN A 85 14.24 -5.85 6.24
CA GLN A 85 15.31 -5.78 5.24
C GLN A 85 14.73 -6.31 3.92
N PRO A 86 14.43 -5.46 2.92
CA PRO A 86 14.15 -5.98 1.58
C PRO A 86 15.40 -6.73 1.11
N GLU A 87 15.29 -8.04 0.89
CA GLU A 87 16.39 -8.86 0.39
C GLU A 87 16.88 -8.24 -0.94
N LEU A 88 17.99 -7.52 -0.88
CA LEU A 88 18.76 -7.20 -2.07
C LEU A 88 19.46 -8.51 -2.41
N ASP A 89 19.10 -9.13 -3.54
CA ASP A 89 19.85 -10.25 -4.10
C ASP A 89 21.31 -9.84 -4.24
N SER A 90 22.08 -10.17 -3.20
CA SER A 90 23.52 -10.01 -3.08
C SER A 90 24.18 -11.20 -3.78
N ASP A 91 23.84 -11.42 -5.05
CA ASP A 91 24.43 -12.51 -5.84
C ASP A 91 25.20 -11.95 -7.05
N PHE A 92 26.11 -11.01 -6.75
CA PHE A 92 27.18 -10.65 -7.66
C PHE A 92 28.53 -11.07 -7.08
N ARG A 93 28.92 -12.33 -7.31
CA ARG A 93 30.32 -12.77 -7.20
C ARG A 93 30.98 -12.62 -8.57
N PRO A 94 31.96 -11.71 -8.74
CA PRO A 94 32.87 -11.82 -9.87
C PRO A 94 33.82 -12.99 -9.59
N GLU A 95 33.72 -14.06 -10.37
CA GLU A 95 34.74 -15.11 -10.38
C GLU A 95 36.07 -14.52 -10.88
N ALA A 96 37.14 -14.84 -10.16
CA ALA A 96 38.52 -14.43 -10.42
C ALA A 96 39.24 -15.44 -11.32
#